data_AF-A0A833G8Y8-F1
#
_entry.id   AF-A0A833G8Y8-F1
#
_cell.length_a   1.000
_cell.length_b   1.000
_cell.length_c   1.000
_cell.angle_alpha   90.00
_cell.angle_beta   90.00
_cell.angle_gamma   90.00
#
_symmetry.space_group_name_H-M   'P 1'
#
loop_
_entity.id
_entity.type
_entity.pdbx_description
1 polymer ?
#
loop_
_entity_poly.entity_id
_entity_poly.type
_entity_poly.pdbx_seq_one_letter_code
_entity_poly.pdbx_strand_id
1 'polypeptide(L)'
;MTLPPALQTFTGLACRVVVRDGLQPEIVLQPDFAGSWSALKALWQRLSLALGASEMLDDFTPRSFMLTLLPPRHWPRGLPLAYADLVSLTRSGDGRTEADVEALARIVSVLAAAIGHNQGLEEGLALGFGDAVAYVVTQVPAGFATDFERSMAAGLSRTTHFSPRRPVLPFDDAFWLECEPTLGRVHDQFLAWQANPDQYEAARQQWHRAIQCESVPGCTGQRAAVNER
;
A
#
# COMPACT_ATOMS: atom_id res chain seq x y z
N MET A 1 4.86 -29.51 17.07
CA MET A 1 5.00 -29.38 15.60
C MET A 1 5.68 -28.06 15.32
N THR A 2 6.79 -28.07 14.59
CA THR A 2 7.46 -26.84 14.12
C THR A 2 6.96 -26.51 12.72
N LEU A 3 6.53 -25.27 12.50
CA LEU A 3 6.14 -24.81 11.17
C LEU A 3 7.38 -24.62 10.28
N PRO A 4 7.30 -24.91 8.98
CA PRO A 4 8.33 -24.52 8.02
C PRO A 4 8.64 -23.03 8.13
N PRO A 5 9.88 -22.57 7.85
CA PRO A 5 10.26 -21.16 7.95
C PRO A 5 9.30 -20.19 7.27
N ALA A 6 8.83 -20.55 6.07
CA ALA A 6 7.86 -19.75 5.30
C ALA A 6 6.51 -19.55 6.01
N LEU A 7 6.14 -20.41 6.95
CA LEU A 7 4.87 -20.36 7.68
C LEU A 7 5.04 -19.87 9.13
N GLN A 8 6.25 -19.49 9.55
CA GLN A 8 6.49 -19.03 10.91
C GLN A 8 5.68 -17.77 11.26
N THR A 9 5.30 -16.95 10.27
CA THR A 9 4.39 -15.81 10.48
C THR A 9 2.97 -16.23 10.90
N PHE A 10 2.61 -17.51 10.85
CA PHE A 10 1.33 -17.99 11.39
C PHE A 10 1.47 -18.56 12.80
N THR A 11 2.67 -18.53 13.38
CA THR A 11 2.90 -18.98 14.75
C THR A 11 2.09 -18.13 15.73
N GLY A 12 1.40 -18.81 16.65
CA GLY A 12 0.55 -18.16 17.66
C GLY A 12 -0.85 -17.79 17.17
N LEU A 13 -1.17 -17.99 15.89
CA LEU A 13 -2.53 -17.77 15.40
C LEU A 13 -3.47 -18.85 15.94
N ALA A 14 -4.61 -18.43 16.47
CA ALA A 14 -5.66 -19.35 16.89
C ALA A 14 -6.15 -20.18 15.69
N CYS A 15 -6.39 -21.47 15.92
CA CYS A 15 -6.93 -22.37 14.90
C CYS A 15 -8.18 -23.04 15.44
N ARG A 16 -9.19 -23.18 14.59
CA ARG A 16 -10.33 -24.06 14.84
C ARG A 16 -9.99 -25.47 14.35
N VAL A 17 -10.27 -26.47 15.18
CA VAL A 17 -10.20 -27.87 14.77
C VAL A 17 -11.51 -28.26 14.10
N VAL A 18 -11.44 -28.74 12.87
CA VAL A 18 -12.60 -29.21 12.10
C VAL A 18 -12.33 -30.65 11.68
N VAL A 19 -13.29 -31.53 11.94
CA VAL A 19 -13.26 -32.89 11.39
C VAL A 19 -14.01 -32.87 10.07
N ARG A 20 -13.32 -33.18 8.98
CA ARG A 20 -13.93 -33.39 7.68
C ARG A 20 -14.24 -34.86 7.55
N ASP A 21 -15.51 -35.19 7.70
CA ASP A 21 -16.00 -36.54 7.57
C ASP A 21 -16.27 -36.82 6.08
N GLY A 22 -15.29 -37.46 5.43
CA GLY A 22 -15.32 -37.87 4.03
C GLY A 22 -14.88 -39.32 3.88
N LEU A 23 -14.67 -39.79 2.63
CA LEU A 23 -14.17 -41.15 2.37
C LEU A 23 -12.83 -41.45 3.07
N GLN A 24 -12.06 -40.39 3.36
CA GLN A 24 -10.94 -40.41 4.30
C GLN A 24 -11.18 -39.31 5.33
N PRO A 25 -11.50 -39.64 6.59
CA PRO A 25 -11.69 -38.63 7.63
C PRO A 25 -10.41 -37.85 7.91
N GLU A 26 -10.48 -36.53 7.92
CA GLU A 26 -9.33 -35.64 8.12
C GLU A 26 -9.59 -34.69 9.29
N ILE A 27 -8.60 -34.49 10.16
CA ILE A 27 -8.60 -33.40 11.14
C ILE A 27 -7.87 -32.21 10.51
N VAL A 28 -8.62 -31.15 10.22
CA VAL A 28 -8.09 -29.92 9.60
C VAL A 28 -8.01 -28.82 10.65
N LEU A 29 -6.82 -28.22 10.77
CA LEU A 29 -6.63 -26.98 11.51
C LEU A 29 -6.95 -25.81 10.57
N GLN A 30 -8.04 -25.11 10.85
CA GLN A 30 -8.43 -23.92 10.12
C GLN A 30 -7.94 -22.68 10.88
N PRO A 31 -7.01 -21.89 10.31
CA PRO A 31 -6.54 -20.67 10.97
C PRO A 31 -7.68 -19.65 11.09
N ASP A 32 -7.80 -19.01 12.25
CA ASP A 32 -8.80 -17.97 12.50
C ASP A 32 -8.26 -16.59 12.10
N PHE A 33 -8.85 -16.03 11.04
CA PHE A 33 -8.50 -14.70 10.52
C PHE A 33 -9.58 -13.64 10.82
N ALA A 34 -10.57 -13.93 11.67
CA ALA A 34 -11.68 -13.00 11.92
C ALA A 34 -11.19 -11.62 12.41
N GLY A 35 -10.19 -11.61 13.29
CA GLY A 35 -9.53 -10.38 13.74
C GLY A 35 -8.85 -9.63 12.60
N SER A 36 -8.11 -10.34 11.75
CA SER A 36 -7.39 -9.73 10.62
C SER A 36 -8.34 -9.16 9.57
N TRP A 37 -9.47 -9.82 9.29
CA TRP A 37 -10.51 -9.30 8.41
C TRP A 37 -11.19 -8.06 8.97
N SER A 38 -11.46 -8.04 10.27
CA SER A 38 -12.03 -6.87 10.95
C SER A 38 -11.07 -5.67 10.88
N ALA A 39 -9.78 -5.92 11.14
CA ALA A 39 -8.73 -4.91 11.01
C ALA A 39 -8.60 -4.40 9.57
N LEU A 40 -8.65 -5.29 8.57
CA LEU A 40 -8.60 -4.91 7.17
C LEU A 40 -9.81 -4.04 6.76
N LYS A 41 -11.02 -4.40 7.19
CA LYS A 41 -12.22 -3.59 6.95
C LYS A 41 -12.11 -2.20 7.62
N ALA A 42 -11.61 -2.15 8.85
CA ALA A 42 -11.40 -0.90 9.57
C ALA A 42 -10.36 0.01 8.86
N LEU A 43 -9.34 -0.60 8.25
CA LEU A 43 -8.34 0.11 7.44
C LEU A 43 -8.94 0.60 6.11
N TRP A 44 -9.73 -0.23 5.43
CA TRP A 44 -10.47 0.14 4.21
C TRP A 44 -11.33 1.38 4.42
N GLN A 45 -12.11 1.42 5.50
CA GLN A 45 -12.99 2.53 5.80
C GLN A 45 -12.23 3.85 6.00
N ARG A 46 -11.14 3.81 6.77
CA ARG A 46 -10.26 4.97 7.01
C ARG A 46 -9.63 5.47 5.73
N LEU A 47 -9.10 4.56 4.92
CA LEU A 47 -8.48 4.89 3.65
C LEU A 47 -9.49 5.46 2.65
N SER A 48 -10.70 4.88 2.59
CA SER A 48 -11.78 5.37 1.73
C SER A 48 -12.19 6.79 2.12
N LEU A 49 -12.35 7.07 3.41
CA LEU A 49 -12.62 8.43 3.90
C LEU A 49 -11.49 9.40 3.53
N ALA A 50 -10.24 9.02 3.78
CA ALA A 50 -9.08 9.86 3.48
C ALA A 50 -8.88 10.11 1.97
N LEU A 51 -9.49 9.29 1.11
CA LEU A 51 -9.51 9.43 -0.35
C LEU A 51 -10.81 10.03 -0.89
N GLY A 52 -11.70 10.52 -0.02
CA GLY A 52 -12.98 11.10 -0.43
C GLY A 52 -13.98 10.10 -1.03
N ALA A 53 -13.75 8.80 -0.87
CA ALA A 53 -14.54 7.67 -1.38
C ALA A 53 -15.65 7.26 -0.39
N SER A 54 -16.45 8.22 0.07
CA SER A 54 -17.45 7.98 1.14
C SER A 54 -18.53 6.97 0.76
N GLU A 55 -18.86 6.87 -0.53
CA GLU A 55 -19.82 5.93 -1.09
C GLU A 55 -19.36 4.47 -0.99
N MET A 56 -18.06 4.21 -0.84
CA MET A 56 -17.47 2.86 -0.83
C MET A 56 -17.25 2.29 0.57
N LEU A 57 -17.73 2.96 1.63
CA LEU A 57 -17.52 2.55 3.02
C LEU A 57 -18.00 1.13 3.34
N ASP A 58 -19.08 0.70 2.69
CA ASP A 58 -19.69 -0.62 2.89
C ASP A 58 -19.36 -1.64 1.79
N ASP A 59 -18.65 -1.23 0.73
CA ASP A 59 -18.38 -2.06 -0.45
C ASP A 59 -17.20 -3.03 -0.27
N PHE A 60 -16.59 -3.06 0.92
CA PHE A 60 -15.48 -3.98 1.18
C PHE A 60 -15.92 -5.44 1.06
N THR A 61 -15.50 -6.07 -0.04
CA THR A 61 -15.76 -7.48 -0.31
C THR A 61 -14.43 -8.22 -0.49
N PRO A 62 -14.06 -9.15 0.42
CA PRO A 62 -12.81 -9.92 0.30
C PRO A 62 -12.65 -10.66 -1.03
N ARG A 63 -13.76 -10.98 -1.71
CA ARG A 63 -13.77 -11.66 -3.02
C ARG A 63 -13.23 -10.81 -4.16
N SER A 64 -13.17 -9.48 -3.98
CA SER A 64 -12.58 -8.56 -4.96
C SER A 64 -11.04 -8.66 -4.99
N PHE A 65 -10.46 -9.38 -4.04
CA PHE A 65 -9.02 -9.55 -3.90
C PHE A 65 -8.60 -10.99 -4.17
N MET A 66 -7.43 -11.16 -4.78
CA MET A 66 -6.82 -12.46 -4.93
C MET A 66 -6.10 -12.83 -3.64
N LEU A 67 -6.65 -13.76 -2.87
CA LEU A 67 -6.07 -14.16 -1.60
C LEU A 67 -4.91 -15.14 -1.80
N THR A 68 -3.73 -14.77 -1.31
CA THR A 68 -2.53 -15.61 -1.31
C THR A 68 -2.09 -15.91 0.11
N LEU A 69 -1.34 -16.99 0.31
CA LEU A 69 -0.78 -17.31 1.63
C LEU A 69 0.35 -16.33 2.01
N LEU A 70 1.21 -16.01 1.04
CA LEU A 70 2.38 -15.15 1.18
C LEU A 70 2.33 -14.01 0.14
N PRO A 71 2.97 -12.86 0.42
CA PRO A 71 3.01 -11.75 -0.53
C PRO A 71 3.71 -12.19 -1.82
N PRO A 72 3.12 -11.90 -2.99
CA PRO A 72 3.75 -12.24 -4.26
C PRO A 72 4.97 -11.33 -4.49
N ARG A 73 5.97 -11.85 -5.20
CA ARG A 73 7.18 -11.07 -5.57
C ARG A 73 6.92 -10.01 -6.64
N HIS A 74 5.86 -10.20 -7.43
CA HIS A 74 5.46 -9.32 -8.51
C HIS A 74 3.94 -9.19 -8.46
N TRP A 75 3.42 -8.07 -8.96
CA TRP A 75 1.97 -7.89 -9.04
C TRP A 75 1.36 -8.78 -10.12
N PRO A 76 0.55 -9.80 -9.76
CA PRO A 76 -0.14 -10.64 -10.74
C PRO A 76 -1.36 -9.89 -11.30
N ARG A 77 -2.03 -10.41 -12.34
CA ARG A 77 -3.34 -9.85 -12.74
C ARG A 77 -4.31 -9.93 -11.55
N GLY A 78 -4.92 -8.80 -11.17
CA GLY A 78 -5.79 -8.67 -9.98
C GLY A 78 -5.07 -8.12 -8.74
N LEU A 79 -5.80 -7.88 -7.66
CA LEU A 79 -5.31 -7.19 -6.46
C LEU A 79 -4.94 -8.22 -5.36
N PRO A 80 -3.64 -8.55 -5.14
CA PRO A 80 -3.26 -9.63 -4.23
C PRO A 80 -3.30 -9.19 -2.76
N LEU A 81 -3.97 -9.96 -1.91
CA LEU A 81 -3.86 -9.83 -0.44
C LEU A 81 -3.28 -11.10 0.15
N ALA A 82 -2.19 -10.96 0.91
CA ALA A 82 -1.53 -12.08 1.56
C ALA A 82 -2.02 -12.28 2.99
N TYR A 83 -2.42 -13.50 3.35
CA TYR A 83 -2.77 -13.86 4.73
C TYR A 83 -1.65 -13.53 5.71
N ALA A 84 -0.39 -13.71 5.31
CA ALA A 84 0.78 -13.33 6.11
C ALA A 84 0.77 -11.85 6.50
N ASP A 85 0.44 -10.96 5.56
CA ASP A 85 0.38 -9.52 5.82
C ASP A 85 -0.83 -9.16 6.70
N LEU A 86 -1.96 -9.84 6.49
CA LEU A 86 -3.18 -9.64 7.30
C LEU A 86 -2.96 -10.00 8.78
N VAL A 87 -2.18 -11.03 9.07
CA VAL A 87 -1.82 -11.38 10.45
C VAL A 87 -0.96 -10.28 11.10
N SER A 88 -0.04 -9.68 10.35
CA SER A 88 0.78 -8.56 10.82
C SER A 88 -0.03 -7.31 11.18
N LEU A 89 -1.20 -7.07 10.56
CA LEU A 89 -2.09 -5.96 10.97
C LEU A 89 -2.55 -6.07 12.43
N THR A 90 -2.82 -7.31 12.87
CA THR A 90 -3.40 -7.60 14.18
C THR A 90 -2.39 -7.81 15.29
N ARG A 91 -1.10 -7.94 14.97
CA ARG A 91 -0.02 -7.92 15.97
C ARG A 91 0.13 -6.51 16.52
N SER A 92 -0.76 -6.17 17.44
CA SER A 92 -0.79 -4.89 18.12
C SER A 92 0.11 -4.99 19.34
N GLY A 93 1.26 -4.34 19.28
CA GLY A 93 2.15 -4.10 20.41
C GLY A 93 3.03 -2.88 20.14
N ASP A 94 3.61 -2.30 21.19
CA ASP A 94 4.45 -1.07 21.15
C ASP A 94 5.75 -1.18 20.30
N GLY A 95 5.91 -2.26 19.54
CA GLY A 95 7.07 -2.51 18.70
C GLY A 95 6.68 -3.15 17.37
N ARG A 96 5.99 -2.41 16.49
CA ARG A 96 5.88 -2.81 15.08
C ARG A 96 7.27 -3.02 14.51
N THR A 97 7.51 -4.20 13.98
CA THR A 97 8.75 -4.52 13.29
C THR A 97 8.77 -3.85 11.92
N GLU A 98 9.94 -3.77 11.30
CA GLU A 98 10.06 -3.33 9.89
C GLU A 98 9.17 -4.17 8.96
N ALA A 99 9.14 -5.50 9.18
CA ALA A 99 8.28 -6.42 8.43
C ALA A 99 6.78 -6.11 8.60
N ASP A 100 6.34 -5.62 9.76
CA ASP A 100 4.95 -5.22 9.97
C ASP A 100 4.60 -3.92 9.23
N VAL A 101 5.57 -3.00 9.09
CA VAL A 101 5.41 -1.77 8.30
C VAL A 101 5.39 -2.09 6.80
N GLU A 102 6.24 -3.01 6.33
CA GLU A 102 6.20 -3.49 4.95
C GLU A 102 4.88 -4.21 4.62
N ALA A 103 4.38 -5.04 5.54
CA ALA A 103 3.07 -5.69 5.40
C ALA A 103 1.95 -4.64 5.29
N LEU A 104 2.00 -3.62 6.15
CA LEU A 104 1.06 -2.49 6.06
C LEU A 104 1.18 -1.75 4.73
N ALA A 105 2.39 -1.48 4.23
CA ALA A 105 2.61 -0.82 2.95
C ALA A 105 1.98 -1.61 1.79
N ARG A 106 2.19 -2.94 1.75
CA ARG A 106 1.55 -3.81 0.74
C ARG A 106 0.03 -3.79 0.84
N ILE A 107 -0.52 -3.91 2.04
CA ILE A 107 -1.98 -3.88 2.23
C ILE A 107 -2.56 -2.53 1.81
N VAL A 108 -1.99 -1.41 2.27
CA VAL A 108 -2.46 -0.07 1.92
C VAL A 108 -2.38 0.13 0.40
N SER A 109 -1.31 -0.34 -0.25
CA SER A 109 -1.16 -0.25 -1.70
C SER A 109 -2.28 -0.97 -2.44
N VAL A 110 -2.62 -2.19 -2.00
CA VAL A 110 -3.69 -3.00 -2.60
C VAL A 110 -5.06 -2.39 -2.39
N LEU A 111 -5.35 -1.90 -1.19
CA LEU A 111 -6.63 -1.24 -0.91
C LEU A 111 -6.76 0.08 -1.68
N ALA A 112 -5.70 0.89 -1.73
CA ALA A 112 -5.69 2.14 -2.47
C ALA A 112 -5.84 1.92 -3.98
N ALA A 113 -5.18 0.90 -4.55
CA ALA A 113 -5.37 0.52 -5.94
C ALA A 113 -6.82 0.13 -6.24
N ALA A 114 -7.47 -0.61 -5.33
CA ALA A 114 -8.89 -0.95 -5.48
C ALA A 114 -9.80 0.29 -5.45
N ILE A 115 -9.57 1.19 -4.49
CA ILE A 115 -10.32 2.45 -4.36
C ILE A 115 -10.15 3.31 -5.60
N GLY A 116 -8.91 3.49 -6.06
CA GLY A 116 -8.60 4.23 -7.27
C GLY A 116 -9.26 3.65 -8.51
N HIS A 117 -9.25 2.31 -8.65
CA HIS A 117 -9.93 1.63 -9.75
C HIS A 117 -11.45 1.88 -9.72
N ASN A 118 -12.08 1.80 -8.54
CA ASN A 118 -13.50 2.08 -8.38
C ASN A 118 -13.83 3.57 -8.62
N GLN A 119 -12.89 4.48 -8.37
CA GLN A 119 -12.98 5.91 -8.71
C GLN A 119 -12.66 6.20 -10.19
N GLY A 120 -12.43 5.16 -11.00
CA GLY A 120 -12.29 5.25 -12.45
C GLY A 120 -10.84 5.26 -12.96
N LEU A 121 -9.84 4.99 -12.12
CA LEU A 121 -8.47 4.81 -12.60
C LEU A 121 -8.31 3.50 -13.39
N GLU A 122 -7.65 3.59 -14.55
CA GLU A 122 -7.24 2.43 -15.34
C GLU A 122 -6.25 1.56 -14.57
N GLU A 123 -6.25 0.25 -14.85
CA GLU A 123 -5.52 -0.76 -14.06
C GLU A 123 -4.04 -0.37 -13.84
N GLY A 124 -3.33 0.09 -14.87
CA GLY A 124 -1.91 0.47 -14.75
C GLY A 124 -1.67 1.66 -13.82
N LEU A 125 -2.50 2.70 -13.92
CA LEU A 125 -2.40 3.89 -13.06
C LEU A 125 -2.87 3.61 -11.64
N ALA A 126 -3.89 2.78 -11.46
CA ALA A 126 -4.38 2.36 -10.15
C ALA A 126 -3.28 1.66 -9.33
N LEU A 127 -2.40 0.88 -9.97
CA LEU A 127 -1.25 0.25 -9.32
C LEU A 127 -0.21 1.27 -8.85
N GLY A 128 0.16 2.20 -9.72
CA GLY A 128 1.05 3.31 -9.38
C GLY A 128 0.49 4.16 -8.25
N PHE A 129 -0.81 4.43 -8.29
CA PHE A 129 -1.55 5.16 -7.27
C PHE A 129 -1.50 4.43 -5.93
N GLY A 130 -1.75 3.12 -5.94
CA GLY A 130 -1.65 2.28 -4.75
C GLY A 130 -0.30 2.40 -4.06
N ASP A 131 0.80 2.19 -4.78
CA ASP A 131 2.15 2.29 -4.17
C ASP A 131 2.50 3.73 -3.73
N ALA A 132 2.06 4.76 -4.47
CA ALA A 132 2.19 6.15 -4.06
C ALA A 132 1.51 6.42 -2.71
N VAL A 133 0.25 6.00 -2.55
CA VAL A 133 -0.52 6.15 -1.31
C VAL A 133 0.12 5.38 -0.17
N ALA A 134 0.54 4.13 -0.41
CA ALA A 134 1.25 3.34 0.59
C ALA A 134 2.54 4.02 1.06
N TYR A 135 3.30 4.61 0.13
CA TYR A 135 4.52 5.34 0.46
C TYR A 135 4.23 6.60 1.29
N VAL A 136 3.19 7.36 0.96
CA VAL A 136 2.77 8.52 1.79
C VAL A 136 2.49 8.08 3.22
N VAL A 137 1.72 7.00 3.39
CA VAL A 137 1.30 6.50 4.71
C VAL A 137 2.44 5.87 5.51
N THR A 138 3.32 5.09 4.86
CA THR A 138 4.28 4.23 5.55
C THR A 138 5.74 4.65 5.42
N GLN A 139 6.07 5.47 4.42
CA GLN A 139 7.44 5.76 3.96
C GLN A 139 8.22 4.50 3.57
N VAL A 140 7.53 3.41 3.25
CA VAL A 140 8.11 2.15 2.81
C VAL A 140 7.53 1.81 1.44
N PRO A 141 8.36 1.45 0.45
CA PRO A 141 7.87 1.02 -0.84
C PRO A 141 7.15 -0.33 -0.70
N ALA A 142 6.00 -0.50 -1.35
CA ALA A 142 5.31 -1.79 -1.37
C ALA A 142 5.95 -2.79 -2.36
N GLY A 143 6.86 -2.31 -3.22
CA GLY A 143 7.77 -3.15 -4.02
C GLY A 143 7.36 -3.36 -5.48
N PHE A 144 6.61 -2.43 -6.09
CA PHE A 144 5.97 -2.64 -7.40
C PHE A 144 6.62 -1.91 -8.58
N ALA A 145 7.89 -1.55 -8.48
CA ALA A 145 8.65 -0.86 -9.54
C ALA A 145 8.03 0.47 -10.04
N THR A 146 7.32 1.17 -9.17
CA THR A 146 6.65 2.47 -9.39
C THR A 146 7.44 3.60 -8.71
N ASP A 147 8.76 3.59 -8.90
CA ASP A 147 9.70 4.50 -8.25
C ASP A 147 9.41 5.98 -8.58
N PHE A 148 8.94 6.24 -9.80
CA PHE A 148 8.52 7.56 -10.26
C PHE A 148 7.33 8.07 -9.47
N GLU A 149 6.25 7.29 -9.41
CA GLU A 149 5.00 7.62 -8.72
C GLU A 149 5.25 7.89 -7.23
N ARG A 150 6.06 7.03 -6.59
CA ARG A 150 6.45 7.23 -5.19
C ARG A 150 7.25 8.51 -4.99
N SER A 151 8.20 8.80 -5.89
CA SER A 151 9.00 10.04 -5.80
C SER A 151 8.14 11.29 -5.96
N MET A 152 7.15 11.24 -6.85
CA MET A 152 6.15 12.28 -7.02
C MET A 152 5.30 12.46 -5.76
N ALA A 153 4.79 11.36 -5.20
CA ALA A 153 4.02 11.40 -3.95
C ALA A 153 4.83 11.96 -2.78
N ALA A 154 6.11 11.58 -2.66
CA ALA A 154 7.04 12.15 -1.68
C ALA A 154 7.22 13.67 -1.86
N GLY A 155 7.27 14.13 -3.12
CA GLY A 155 7.26 15.55 -3.46
C GLY A 155 6.00 16.25 -2.97
N LEU A 156 4.82 15.68 -3.26
CA LEU A 156 3.53 16.22 -2.85
C LEU A 156 3.39 16.28 -1.32
N SER A 157 3.81 15.26 -0.57
CA SER A 157 3.79 15.27 0.90
C SER A 157 4.63 16.41 1.49
N ARG A 158 5.77 16.74 0.88
CA ARG A 158 6.58 17.90 1.32
C ARG A 158 5.84 19.22 1.12
N THR A 159 5.04 19.35 0.06
CA THR A 159 4.24 20.57 -0.20
C THR A 159 3.04 20.72 0.74
N THR A 160 2.57 19.64 1.34
CA THR A 160 1.50 19.64 2.35
C THR A 160 2.04 19.66 3.77
N HIS A 161 3.37 19.70 3.93
CA HIS A 161 4.07 19.54 5.22
C HIS A 161 3.68 18.26 5.97
N PHE A 162 3.14 17.27 5.26
CA PHE A 162 2.79 15.99 5.84
C PHE A 162 4.03 15.11 5.95
N SER A 163 4.26 14.58 7.14
CA SER A 163 5.27 13.56 7.40
C SER A 163 4.70 12.55 8.39
N PRO A 164 4.54 11.27 8.00
CA PRO A 164 3.93 10.30 8.88
C PRO A 164 4.81 10.12 10.12
N ARG A 165 4.18 10.23 11.29
CA ARG A 165 4.84 9.98 12.57
C ARG A 165 5.26 8.51 12.63
N ARG A 166 6.44 8.24 13.21
CA ARG A 166 6.86 6.88 13.55
C ARG A 166 6.65 6.64 15.06
N PRO A 167 6.09 5.49 15.46
CA PRO A 167 5.59 4.40 14.61
C PRO A 167 4.29 4.77 13.86
N VAL A 168 4.06 4.13 12.70
CA VAL A 168 2.80 4.31 11.95
C VAL A 168 1.66 3.65 12.72
N LEU A 169 0.60 4.42 12.99
CA LEU A 169 -0.58 3.98 13.71
C LEU A 169 -1.77 3.88 12.73
N PRO A 170 -1.92 2.75 11.98
CA PRO A 170 -2.92 2.64 10.91
C PRO A 170 -4.37 2.67 11.39
N PHE A 171 -4.60 2.62 12.70
CA PHE A 171 -5.94 2.68 13.30
C PHE A 171 -6.16 3.96 14.14
N ASP A 172 -5.25 4.93 14.05
CA ASP A 172 -5.42 6.26 14.64
C ASP A 172 -6.18 7.16 13.66
N ASP A 173 -7.37 7.63 14.04
CA ASP A 173 -8.19 8.48 13.17
C ASP A 173 -7.56 9.85 12.93
N ALA A 174 -6.80 10.37 13.91
CA ALA A 174 -6.10 11.65 13.76
C ALA A 174 -5.02 11.56 12.67
N PHE A 175 -4.35 10.41 12.57
CA PHE A 175 -3.37 10.16 11.50
C PHE A 175 -4.01 10.24 10.11
N TRP A 176 -5.19 9.62 9.91
CA TRP A 176 -5.86 9.63 8.60
C TRP A 176 -6.40 11.01 8.23
N LEU A 177 -6.92 11.75 9.21
CA LEU A 177 -7.34 13.14 9.01
C LEU A 177 -6.17 14.05 8.60
N GLU A 178 -4.98 13.85 9.19
CA GLU A 178 -3.76 14.59 8.83
C GLU A 178 -3.27 14.23 7.41
N CYS A 179 -3.45 12.97 6.99
CA CYS A 179 -3.05 12.50 5.66
C CYS A 179 -3.98 12.99 4.54
N GLU A 180 -5.26 13.20 4.82
CA GLU A 180 -6.32 13.43 3.83
C GLU A 180 -5.96 14.47 2.76
N PRO A 181 -5.45 15.69 3.08
CA PRO A 181 -5.12 16.67 2.06
C PRO A 181 -4.01 16.20 1.10
N THR A 182 -3.07 15.41 1.61
CA THR A 182 -1.97 14.87 0.82
C THR A 182 -2.46 13.75 -0.09
N LEU A 183 -3.29 12.85 0.45
CA LEU A 183 -3.86 11.74 -0.32
C LEU A 183 -4.80 12.26 -1.43
N GLY A 184 -5.60 13.29 -1.14
CA GLY A 184 -6.42 13.99 -2.15
C GLY A 184 -5.57 14.54 -3.30
N ARG A 185 -4.46 15.24 -3.01
CA ARG A 185 -3.55 15.74 -4.05
C ARG A 185 -2.90 14.63 -4.88
N VAL A 186 -2.54 13.51 -4.23
CA VAL A 186 -2.02 12.35 -4.95
C VAL A 186 -3.10 11.82 -5.90
N HIS A 187 -4.33 11.62 -5.42
CA HIS A 187 -5.43 11.15 -6.26
C HIS A 187 -5.71 12.08 -7.44
N ASP A 188 -5.81 13.39 -7.21
CA ASP A 188 -6.01 14.40 -8.26
C ASP A 188 -4.90 14.36 -9.31
N GLN A 189 -3.65 14.16 -8.89
CA GLN A 189 -2.51 14.04 -9.81
C GLN A 189 -2.63 12.81 -10.72
N PHE A 190 -3.11 11.68 -10.20
CA PHE A 190 -3.33 10.48 -10.99
C PHE A 190 -4.50 10.64 -11.97
N LEU A 191 -5.59 11.30 -11.56
CA LEU A 191 -6.69 11.65 -12.47
C LEU A 191 -6.22 12.59 -13.59
N ALA A 192 -5.40 13.59 -13.26
CA ALA A 192 -4.83 14.51 -14.25
C ALA A 192 -3.93 13.78 -15.26
N TRP A 193 -3.14 12.81 -14.81
CA TRP A 193 -2.31 11.95 -15.66
C TRP A 193 -3.13 11.02 -16.54
N GLN A 194 -4.22 10.44 -16.02
CA GLN A 194 -5.13 9.64 -16.83
C GLN A 194 -5.80 10.49 -17.93
N ALA A 195 -6.21 11.71 -17.61
CA ALA A 195 -6.79 12.63 -18.58
C ALA A 195 -5.76 13.14 -19.61
N ASN A 196 -4.47 13.14 -19.27
CA ASN A 196 -3.38 13.61 -20.13
C ASN A 196 -2.18 12.65 -20.11
N PRO A 197 -2.27 11.48 -20.77
CA PRO A 197 -1.21 10.46 -20.73
C PRO A 197 0.15 10.96 -21.22
N ASP A 198 0.17 11.88 -22.19
CA ASP A 198 1.39 12.49 -22.70
C ASP A 198 2.15 13.28 -21.62
N GLN A 199 1.43 13.94 -20.70
CA GLN A 199 2.07 14.66 -19.60
C GLN A 199 2.68 13.71 -18.57
N TYR A 200 2.02 12.59 -18.30
CA TYR A 200 2.55 11.54 -17.45
C TYR A 200 3.85 10.96 -18.02
N GLU A 201 3.86 10.59 -19.30
CA GLU A 201 5.05 10.06 -19.96
C GLU A 201 6.19 11.07 -20.02
N ALA A 202 5.90 12.34 -20.32
CA ALA A 202 6.90 13.41 -20.32
C ALA A 202 7.52 13.60 -18.92
N ALA A 203 6.69 13.64 -17.87
CA ALA A 203 7.15 13.78 -16.49
C ALA A 203 8.00 12.58 -16.05
N ARG A 204 7.59 11.36 -16.39
CA ARG A 204 8.31 10.13 -16.10
C ARG A 204 9.68 10.11 -16.79
N GLN A 205 9.74 10.48 -18.07
CA GLN A 205 11.00 10.59 -18.80
C GLN A 205 11.93 11.64 -18.20
N GLN A 206 11.40 12.81 -17.81
CA GLN A 206 12.19 13.86 -17.16
C GLN A 206 12.78 13.37 -15.83
N TRP A 207 11.99 12.67 -15.02
CA TRP A 207 12.44 12.08 -13.76
C TRP A 207 13.56 11.05 -13.99
N HIS A 208 13.41 10.15 -14.96
CA HIS A 208 14.46 9.18 -15.31
C HIS A 208 15.76 9.86 -15.74
N ARG A 209 15.69 10.92 -16.56
CA ARG A 209 16.88 11.69 -16.96
C ARG A 209 17.55 12.35 -15.77
N ALA A 210 16.78 12.94 -14.85
CA ALA A 210 17.32 13.58 -13.66
C ALA A 210 18.12 12.61 -12.79
N ILE A 211 17.57 11.42 -12.54
CA ILE A 211 18.26 10.38 -11.75
C ILE A 211 19.51 9.87 -12.46
N GLN A 212 19.46 9.70 -13.79
CA GLN A 212 20.63 9.31 -14.57
C GLN A 212 21.75 10.35 -14.44
N CYS A 213 21.44 11.65 -14.48
CA CYS A 213 22.43 12.72 -14.26
C CYS A 213 23.04 12.68 -12.85
N GLU A 214 22.24 12.39 -11.81
CA GLU A 214 22.75 12.28 -10.43
C GLU A 214 23.64 11.05 -10.21
N SER A 215 23.39 9.96 -10.96
CA SER A 215 24.14 8.71 -10.85
C SER A 215 25.50 8.69 -11.55
N VAL A 216 25.83 9.73 -12.35
CA VAL A 216 27.14 9.87 -13.00
C VAL A 216 28.11 10.60 -12.06
N PRO A 217 29.25 9.99 -11.67
CA PRO A 217 30.27 10.66 -10.87
C PRO A 217 30.87 11.83 -11.68
N GLY A 218 30.46 13.06 -11.37
CA GLY A 218 30.94 14.27 -12.05
C GLY A 218 29.87 15.33 -12.37
N CYS A 219 28.57 15.02 -12.25
CA CYS A 219 27.49 15.96 -12.57
C CYS A 219 27.04 16.86 -11.40
N THR A 220 27.72 16.84 -10.25
CA THR A 220 27.41 17.69 -9.07
C THR A 220 27.79 19.17 -9.23
N GLY A 221 28.00 19.65 -10.47
CA GLY A 221 28.60 20.94 -10.77
C GLY A 221 27.77 21.83 -11.70
N GLN A 222 26.46 21.99 -11.48
CA GLN A 222 25.70 23.05 -12.16
C GLN A 222 24.41 23.46 -11.44
N ARG A 223 24.49 23.66 -10.11
CA ARG A 223 23.61 24.61 -9.40
C ARG A 223 24.39 25.90 -9.16
N ALA A 224 24.57 26.69 -10.21
CA ALA A 224 25.14 28.02 -10.12
C ALA A 224 24.15 29.05 -10.68
N ALA A 225 23.74 29.97 -9.81
CA ALA A 225 23.29 31.34 -10.09
C ALA A 225 22.14 31.55 -11.08
N VAL A 226 20.91 31.58 -10.56
CA VAL A 226 19.89 32.55 -11.01
C VAL A 226 19.21 33.13 -9.78
N ASN A 227 19.86 34.12 -9.17
CA ASN A 227 19.18 35.15 -8.38
C ASN A 227 20.13 36.33 -8.16
N GLU A 228 20.36 37.09 -9.22
CA GLU A 228 20.63 38.53 -9.11
C GLU A 228 20.02 39.20 -10.34
N ARG A 229 18.83 39.79 -10.14
CA ARG A 229 18.43 41.12 -10.61
C ARG A 229 17.09 41.50 -9.99
#